data_AF-A0A7S2QVE2-F1
#
_entry.id   AF-A0A7S2QVE2-F1
#
_cell.length_a   1.000
_cell.length_b   1.000
_cell.length_c   1.000
_cell.angle_alpha   90.00
_cell.angle_beta   90.00
_cell.angle_gamma   90.00
#
_symmetry.space_group_name_H-M   'P 1'
#
loop_
_entity.id
_entity.type
_entity.pdbx_description
1 polymer ?
#
loop_
_entity_poly.entity_id
_entity_poly.type
_entity_poly.pdbx_seq_one_letter_code
_entity_poly.pdbx_strand_id
1 'polypeptide(L)'
;AKEYGIIESNVQSINEHSLYYCTLRDLGVPGFWKRDTRNKVTWKRECDGSMWVHMIYYDDLKKLQPYSSKESKEDIINVIAHTVWTFQPLKPINAFAQTKATFTTSVDLGGVITTSLMNSI
;
A
#
# COMPACT_ATOMS: atom_id res chain seq x y z
N ALA A 1 -15.43 2.57 9.82
CA ALA A 1 -14.24 2.24 10.62
C ALA A 1 -13.11 3.18 10.19
N LYS A 2 -12.74 4.14 11.04
CA LYS A 2 -11.54 4.98 10.90
C LYS A 2 -10.32 4.16 11.37
N GLU A 3 -10.06 3.04 10.71
CA GLU A 3 -8.90 2.21 11.04
C GLU A 3 -7.69 2.76 10.28
N TYR A 4 -6.62 3.07 11.02
CA TYR A 4 -5.31 3.46 10.47
C TYR A 4 -5.32 4.68 9.52
N GLY A 5 -6.18 5.66 9.80
CA GLY A 5 -6.19 6.93 9.07
C GLY A 5 -6.81 6.87 7.67
N ILE A 6 -7.44 5.76 7.27
CA ILE A 6 -8.09 5.65 5.95
C ILE A 6 -9.38 6.48 5.94
N ILE A 7 -9.45 7.44 5.01
CA ILE A 7 -10.63 8.27 4.74
C ILE A 7 -11.51 7.60 3.68
N GLU A 8 -10.89 7.19 2.57
CA GLU A 8 -11.55 6.50 1.47
C GLU A 8 -10.64 5.35 0.99
N SER A 9 -11.26 4.24 0.61
CA SER A 9 -10.58 3.08 0.04
C SER A 9 -11.39 2.56 -1.12
N ASN A 10 -10.71 2.29 -2.23
CA ASN A 10 -11.30 1.63 -3.39
C ASN A 10 -10.42 0.43 -3.75
N VAL A 11 -11.07 -0.73 -3.83
CA VAL A 11 -10.45 -1.99 -4.21
C VAL A 11 -11.21 -2.56 -5.40
N GLN A 12 -10.52 -2.74 -6.52
CA GLN A 12 -11.12 -3.31 -7.72
C GLN A 12 -10.28 -4.48 -8.21
N SER A 13 -10.87 -5.68 -8.20
CA SER A 13 -10.24 -6.85 -8.81
C SER A 13 -10.09 -6.65 -10.32
N ILE A 14 -8.93 -7.03 -10.85
CA ILE A 14 -8.66 -7.07 -12.29
C ILE A 14 -8.82 -8.51 -12.79
N ASN A 15 -8.28 -9.47 -12.05
CA ASN A 15 -8.38 -10.91 -12.26
C ASN A 15 -8.07 -11.66 -10.95
N GLU A 16 -7.91 -12.98 -11.01
CA GLU A 16 -7.62 -13.84 -9.85
C GLU A 16 -6.29 -13.55 -9.13
N HIS A 17 -5.39 -12.78 -9.75
CA HIS A 17 -4.02 -12.57 -9.31
C HIS A 17 -3.63 -11.08 -9.27
N SER A 18 -4.58 -10.17 -9.48
CA SER A 18 -4.30 -8.74 -9.41
C SER A 18 -5.53 -7.89 -9.10
N LEU A 19 -5.28 -6.77 -8.43
CA LEU A 19 -6.28 -5.76 -8.09
C LEU A 19 -5.68 -4.35 -8.15
N TYR A 20 -6.54 -3.36 -8.28
CA TYR A 20 -6.23 -1.98 -7.96
C TYR A 20 -6.57 -1.71 -6.49
N TYR A 21 -5.64 -1.10 -5.78
CA TYR A 21 -5.77 -0.71 -4.39
C TYR A 21 -5.44 0.78 -4.25
N CYS A 22 -6.48 1.58 -4.07
CA CYS A 22 -6.39 3.02 -3.92
C CYS A 22 -6.86 3.42 -2.53
N THR A 23 -6.09 4.24 -1.82
CA THR A 23 -6.52 4.79 -0.53
C THR A 23 -6.21 6.28 -0.42
N LEU A 24 -7.17 7.03 0.10
CA LEU A 24 -6.96 8.36 0.63
C LEU A 24 -6.83 8.27 2.15
N ARG A 25 -5.73 8.78 2.70
CA ARG A 25 -5.41 8.66 4.12
C ARG A 25 -5.11 10.00 4.77
N ASP A 26 -5.61 10.18 5.97
CA ASP A 26 -5.10 11.16 6.93
C ASP A 26 -4.18 10.40 7.89
N LEU A 27 -2.87 10.70 7.84
CA LEU A 27 -1.89 10.01 8.68
C LEU A 27 -1.95 10.47 10.15
N GLY A 28 -2.76 11.48 10.48
CA GLY A 28 -2.91 12.00 11.85
C GLY A 28 -1.67 12.74 12.37
N VAL A 29 -0.68 13.01 11.51
CA VAL A 29 0.52 13.77 11.84
C VAL A 29 0.23 15.27 11.67
N PRO A 30 0.30 16.09 12.72
CA PRO A 30 0.06 17.53 12.59
C PRO A 30 0.98 18.16 11.54
N GLY A 31 0.41 18.95 10.63
CA GLY A 31 1.14 19.56 9.52
C GLY A 31 1.34 18.65 8.30
N PHE A 32 0.89 17.40 8.33
CA PHE A 32 0.83 16.55 7.13
C PHE A 32 -0.50 16.73 6.40
N TRP A 33 -0.41 17.03 5.12
CA TRP A 33 -1.52 16.87 4.19
C TRP A 33 -1.95 15.40 4.04
N LYS A 34 -3.15 15.18 3.52
CA LYS A 34 -3.66 13.84 3.24
C LYS A 34 -2.82 13.16 2.16
N ARG A 35 -2.78 11.83 2.20
CA ARG A 35 -1.97 11.00 1.31
C ARG A 35 -2.84 10.15 0.42
N ASP A 36 -2.66 10.31 -0.89
CA ASP A 36 -3.27 9.50 -1.93
C ASP A 36 -2.28 8.42 -2.38
N THR A 37 -2.61 7.15 -2.13
CA THR A 37 -1.88 6.01 -2.69
C THR A 37 -2.72 5.34 -3.76
N ARG A 38 -2.11 5.04 -4.91
CA ARG A 38 -2.77 4.36 -6.03
C ARG A 38 -1.89 3.25 -6.53
N ASN A 39 -2.29 2.02 -6.30
CA ASN A 39 -1.43 0.88 -6.57
C ASN A 39 -2.11 -0.15 -7.45
N LYS A 40 -1.33 -0.77 -8.33
CA LYS A 40 -1.64 -2.09 -8.83
C LYS A 40 -0.96 -3.11 -7.93
N VAL A 41 -1.74 -4.05 -7.41
CA VAL A 41 -1.28 -5.17 -6.61
C VAL A 41 -1.38 -6.42 -7.46
N THR A 42 -0.29 -7.19 -7.54
CA THR A 42 -0.22 -8.47 -8.24
C THR A 42 0.37 -9.51 -7.30
N TRP A 43 -0.12 -10.74 -7.33
CA TRP A 43 0.42 -11.82 -6.51
C TRP A 43 0.48 -13.12 -7.27
N LYS A 44 1.35 -14.02 -6.82
CA LYS A 44 1.47 -15.36 -7.39
C LYS A 44 1.96 -16.33 -6.33
N ARG A 45 1.41 -17.55 -6.36
CA ARG A 45 1.95 -18.72 -5.66
C ARG A 45 2.83 -19.49 -6.63
N GLU A 46 4.03 -19.81 -6.19
CA GLU A 46 5.00 -20.61 -6.94
C GLU A 46 4.81 -22.10 -6.66
N CYS A 47 5.38 -22.95 -7.52
CA CYS A 47 5.25 -24.41 -7.42
C CYS A 47 5.84 -24.99 -6.13
N ASP A 48 6.85 -24.34 -5.55
CA ASP A 48 7.47 -24.74 -4.28
C ASP A 48 6.66 -24.33 -3.04
N GLY A 49 5.47 -23.75 -3.25
CA GLY A 49 4.59 -23.26 -2.20
C GLY A 49 4.92 -21.85 -1.70
N SER A 50 6.01 -21.23 -2.17
CA SER A 50 6.29 -19.83 -1.90
C SER A 50 5.27 -18.92 -2.58
N MET A 51 5.16 -17.69 -2.10
CA MET A 51 4.24 -16.69 -2.64
C MET A 51 4.89 -15.32 -2.60
N TRP A 52 4.60 -14.49 -3.58
CA TRP A 52 4.96 -13.08 -3.55
C TRP A 52 3.75 -12.21 -3.82
N VAL A 53 3.77 -11.00 -3.24
CA VAL A 53 2.81 -9.93 -3.49
C VAL A 53 3.61 -8.70 -3.85
N HIS A 54 3.34 -8.15 -5.02
CA HIS A 54 3.99 -6.96 -5.56
C HIS A 54 2.97 -5.84 -5.67
N MET A 55 3.25 -4.73 -5.01
CA MET A 55 2.46 -3.52 -5.03
C MET A 55 3.31 -2.39 -5.61
N ILE A 56 2.83 -1.79 -6.70
CA ILE A 56 3.50 -0.71 -7.38
C ILE A 56 2.53 0.44 -7.66
N TYR A 57 3.02 1.67 -7.51
CA TYR A 57 2.30 2.86 -7.93
C TYR A 57 1.85 2.78 -9.38
N TYR A 58 0.60 3.17 -9.66
CA TYR A 58 0.03 3.15 -11.01
C TYR A 58 -0.76 4.44 -11.29
N ASP A 59 -0.13 5.37 -12.02
CA ASP A 59 -0.63 6.76 -12.19
C ASP A 59 -1.95 6.84 -12.96
N ASP A 60 -2.17 5.92 -13.91
CA ASP A 60 -3.38 5.89 -14.74
C ASP A 60 -4.67 5.67 -13.94
N LEU A 61 -4.58 5.22 -12.69
CA LEU A 61 -5.74 5.04 -11.81
C LEU A 61 -6.43 6.35 -11.43
N LYS A 62 -5.78 7.50 -11.56
CA LYS A 62 -6.44 8.81 -11.34
C LYS A 62 -7.65 9.02 -12.23
N LYS A 63 -7.56 8.56 -13.47
CA LYS A 63 -8.63 8.67 -14.47
C LYS A 63 -9.67 7.56 -14.31
N LEU A 64 -9.21 6.36 -13.98
CA LEU A 64 -10.06 5.17 -13.89
C LEU A 64 -10.87 5.09 -12.59
N GLN A 65 -10.32 5.63 -11.51
CA GLN A 65 -10.90 5.59 -10.16
C GLN A 65 -10.78 6.96 -9.49
N PRO A 66 -11.60 7.95 -9.88
CA PRO A 66 -11.70 9.18 -9.13
C PRO A 66 -12.27 8.88 -7.73
N TYR A 67 -11.71 9.51 -6.71
CA TYR A 67 -12.30 9.45 -5.38
C TYR A 67 -13.62 10.21 -5.34
N SER A 68 -14.53 9.72 -4.51
CA SER A 68 -15.83 10.34 -4.26
C SER A 68 -15.77 11.45 -3.20
N SER A 69 -14.65 11.53 -2.45
CA SER A 69 -14.50 12.50 -1.37
C SER A 69 -14.72 13.95 -1.83
N LYS A 70 -15.40 14.73 -0.99
CA LYS A 70 -15.53 16.20 -1.13
C LYS A 70 -14.26 16.95 -0.72
N GLU A 71 -13.15 16.24 -0.59
CA GLU A 71 -11.90 16.80 -0.10
C GLU A 71 -11.31 17.76 -1.12
N SER A 72 -10.75 18.85 -0.60
CA SER A 72 -9.92 19.79 -1.35
C SER A 72 -8.77 19.04 -2.00
N LYS A 73 -8.64 19.12 -3.33
CA LYS A 73 -7.54 18.45 -4.05
C LYS A 73 -6.19 19.11 -3.74
N GLU A 74 -6.24 20.36 -3.31
CA GLU A 74 -5.12 21.20 -2.96
C GLU A 74 -4.40 20.71 -1.68
N ASP A 75 -5.08 19.90 -0.85
CA ASP A 75 -4.57 19.35 0.41
C ASP A 75 -4.26 17.84 0.35
N ILE A 76 -4.13 17.29 -0.86
CA ILE A 76 -3.85 15.87 -1.10
C ILE A 76 -2.52 15.71 -1.83
N ILE A 77 -1.60 14.97 -1.23
CA ILE A 77 -0.28 14.67 -1.79
C ILE A 77 -0.24 13.20 -2.22
N ASN A 78 0.25 12.95 -3.44
CA ASN A 78 0.44 11.59 -3.93
C ASN A 78 1.61 10.92 -3.22
N VAL A 79 1.43 9.64 -2.90
CA VAL A 79 2.46 8.76 -2.40
C VAL A 79 2.83 7.76 -3.49
N ILE A 80 4.12 7.66 -3.76
CA ILE A 80 4.67 6.66 -4.67
C ILE A 80 5.29 5.57 -3.81
N ALA A 81 4.69 4.38 -3.84
CA ALA A 81 5.18 3.23 -3.12
C ALA A 81 5.56 2.10 -4.08
N HIS A 82 6.63 1.41 -3.75
CA HIS A 82 7.00 0.13 -4.33
C HIS A 82 7.25 -0.84 -3.18
N THR A 83 6.39 -1.85 -3.09
CA THR A 83 6.37 -2.80 -1.98
C THR A 83 6.35 -4.22 -2.52
N VAL A 84 7.19 -5.08 -1.93
CA VAL A 84 7.21 -6.51 -2.21
C VAL A 84 7.11 -7.26 -0.89
N TRP A 85 6.12 -8.15 -0.81
CA TRP A 85 6.09 -9.22 0.18
C TRP A 85 6.54 -10.52 -0.46
N THR A 86 7.35 -11.29 0.25
CA THR A 86 7.62 -12.69 -0.08
C THR A 86 7.31 -13.58 1.12
N PHE A 87 6.74 -14.74 0.84
CA PHE A 87 6.38 -15.75 1.81
C PHE A 87 7.00 -17.06 1.37
N GLN A 88 7.83 -17.65 2.22
CA GLN A 88 8.52 -18.91 1.93
C GLN A 88 8.16 -19.95 2.99
N PRO A 89 7.79 -21.18 2.59
CA PRO A 89 7.59 -22.25 3.55
C PRO A 89 8.93 -22.55 4.25
N LEU A 90 8.87 -22.75 5.57
CA LEU A 90 10.01 -23.20 6.36
C LEU A 90 9.76 -24.63 6.83
N LYS A 91 10.83 -25.29 7.32
CA LYS A 91 10.70 -26.59 7.95
C LYS A 91 9.68 -26.53 9.10
N PRO A 92 8.64 -27.38 9.12
CA PRO A 92 7.69 -27.43 10.23
C PRO A 92 8.37 -27.70 11.56
N ILE A 93 7.82 -27.16 12.64
CA ILE A 93 8.21 -27.49 14.01
C ILE A 93 7.08 -28.34 14.59
N ASN A 94 7.36 -29.62 14.84
CA ASN A 94 6.34 -30.63 15.17
C ASN A 94 5.22 -30.64 14.11
N ALA A 95 3.96 -30.49 14.53
CA ALA A 95 2.79 -30.45 13.64
C ALA A 95 2.49 -29.05 13.08
N PHE A 96 3.30 -28.03 13.38
CA PHE A 96 3.02 -26.64 13.02
C PHE A 96 3.79 -26.22 11.78
N ALA A 97 3.07 -25.84 10.72
CA ALA A 97 3.64 -25.20 9.54
C ALA A 97 4.33 -23.89 9.92
N GLN A 98 5.42 -23.57 9.24
CA GLN A 98 6.21 -22.36 9.47
C GLN A 98 6.35 -21.58 8.15
N THR A 99 6.41 -20.26 8.23
CA THR A 99 6.55 -19.39 7.05
C THR A 99 7.48 -18.24 7.36
N LYS A 100 8.47 -18.00 6.50
CA LYS A 100 9.26 -16.78 6.50
C LYS A 100 8.53 -15.73 5.69
N ALA A 101 8.17 -14.61 6.31
CA ALA A 101 7.68 -13.43 5.62
C ALA A 101 8.82 -12.41 5.50
N THR A 102 9.03 -11.88 4.30
CA THR A 102 9.93 -10.74 4.06
C THR A 102 9.12 -9.61 3.48
N PHE A 103 9.30 -8.42 4.04
CA PHE A 103 8.66 -7.19 3.60
C PHE A 103 9.73 -6.19 3.22
N THR A 104 9.68 -5.74 1.96
CA THR A 104 10.54 -4.66 1.47
C THR A 104 9.65 -3.57 0.91
N THR A 105 9.85 -2.34 1.35
CA THR A 105 9.08 -1.18 0.87
C THR A 105 10.02 -0.01 0.61
N SER A 106 9.76 0.70 -0.48
CA SER A 106 10.31 2.01 -0.78
C SER A 106 9.14 2.97 -0.96
N VAL A 107 9.16 4.08 -0.24
CA VAL A 107 8.05 5.02 -0.20
C VAL A 107 8.59 6.44 -0.37
N ASP A 108 8.06 7.14 -1.37
CA ASP A 108 8.12 8.59 -1.48
C ASP A 108 6.76 9.14 -1.04
N LEU A 109 6.75 9.77 0.15
CA LEU A 109 5.54 10.38 0.73
C LEU A 109 5.19 11.73 0.10
N GLY A 110 6.07 12.29 -0.73
CA GLY A 110 5.92 13.59 -1.36
C GLY A 110 5.78 14.76 -0.39
N GLY A 111 5.63 15.96 -0.96
CA GLY A 111 5.43 17.20 -0.22
C GLY A 111 6.67 17.66 0.56
N VAL A 112 6.49 18.71 1.37
CA VAL A 112 7.55 19.24 2.23
C VAL A 112 7.43 18.57 3.60
N ILE A 113 8.21 17.52 3.81
CA ILE A 113 8.33 16.85 5.11
C ILE A 113 9.69 17.25 5.70
N THR A 114 9.69 17.94 6.85
CA THR A 114 10.95 18.26 7.53
C THR A 114 11.61 17.00 8.05
N THR A 115 12.94 16.92 8.02
CA THR A 115 13.69 15.77 8.53
C THR A 115 13.38 15.48 10.00
N SER A 116 13.17 16.53 10.81
CA SER A 116 12.77 16.37 12.22
C SER A 116 11.44 15.65 12.39
N LEU A 117 10.49 15.91 11.48
CA LEU A 117 9.16 15.29 11.51
C LEU A 117 9.23 13.86 10.96
N MET A 118 9.98 13.63 9.87
CA MET A 118 10.21 12.27 9.34
C MET A 118 10.86 11.34 10.37
N ASN A 119 11.84 11.84 11.14
CA ASN A 119 12.56 11.05 12.14
C ASN A 119 11.77 10.79 13.43
N SER A 120 10.59 11.39 13.58
CA SER A 120 9.73 11.22 14.76
C SER A 120 8.64 10.14 14.59
N ILE A 121 8.58 9.52 13.42
CA ILE A 121 7.58 8.52 13.01
C ILE A 121 8.20 7.12 13.05
#